data_AF-A0A5J4WME7-F1
#
_entry.id   AF-A0A5J4WME7-F1
#
_cell.length_a   1.000
_cell.length_b   1.000
_cell.length_c   1.000
_cell.angle_alpha   90.00
_cell.angle_beta   90.00
_cell.angle_gamma   90.00
#
_symmetry.space_group_name_H-M   'P 1'
#
loop_
_entity.id
_entity.type
_entity.pdbx_description
1 polymer ?
#
loop_
_entity_poly.entity_id
_entity_poly.type
_entity_poly.pdbx_seq_one_letter_code
_entity_poly.pdbx_strand_id
1 'polypeptide(L)'
;MRYGVSYELDFALSCLRSTKLKSHEQNKKINQLKEYLNSYAFIDTSLNPPDSIIKCGKHAVNIIIRIDEINNTKYGNAFDFYELLMIFLNFLKDSYTIFTPPCITAVLLIMEHIQLLKLLPDGQMKNDKESFCQSIIDVINAFTNQSGEHKVKKLLIDLRGNGGGQVRLGRQLLNFLFPNVGHPLYQTVDMTQTDLNKQLAKITQKLTEESYNTSEIAVDIDRLEIKPNFYIVGNRKRSTFSEGMKNNITVKLTNPQDILIITDDACASICSQFVKHIGEKHLGRIVGVGAPYPIDKDIRFDVGMATSGSVFNYKSVQEIRSNEIYDDYEINKQKLPKKFYRIGTDLTWSNKGGYGFIDEISDQLLEYKIIGADFRVEYFPYNDSISVEQQRFSLYDEVLKREKELLGNDTKSSSSYISASNNDSTSKLKSNAETPPIKCLSWEVETNNTQTPNNCKGCLRNDPYSIYGHPCSVRGSSEAKGRYSNGTAKIG
;
A
#
# COMPACT_ATOMS: atom_id res chain seq x y z
N MET A 1 -3.32 -29.75 24.15
CA MET A 1 -1.97 -29.19 24.30
C MET A 1 -2.00 -28.09 25.35
N ARG A 2 -0.96 -27.95 26.19
CA ARG A 2 -0.88 -26.90 27.22
C ARG A 2 -0.22 -25.65 26.63
N TYR A 3 -0.70 -24.48 27.05
CA TYR A 3 -0.11 -23.20 26.66
C TYR A 3 1.33 -23.10 27.17
N GLY A 4 2.25 -22.61 26.32
CA GLY A 4 3.68 -22.43 26.66
C GLY A 4 4.53 -23.70 26.66
N VAL A 5 4.01 -24.82 26.16
CA VAL A 5 4.74 -26.10 26.06
C VAL A 5 5.01 -26.43 24.60
N SER A 6 6.27 -26.72 24.26
CA SER A 6 6.66 -27.24 22.96
C SER A 6 6.33 -28.73 22.84
N TYR A 7 5.82 -29.13 21.69
CA TYR A 7 5.51 -30.51 21.37
C TYR A 7 6.21 -30.88 20.07
N GLU A 8 6.64 -32.14 19.94
CA GLU A 8 7.07 -32.66 18.63
C GLU A 8 5.93 -32.56 17.61
N LEU A 9 6.29 -32.28 16.35
CA LEU A 9 5.33 -32.06 15.28
C LEU A 9 4.39 -33.25 15.10
N ASP A 10 4.91 -34.47 15.11
CA ASP A 10 4.12 -35.69 14.90
C ASP A 10 3.10 -35.92 16.02
N PHE A 11 3.50 -35.63 17.27
CA PHE A 11 2.59 -35.68 18.41
C PHE A 11 1.49 -34.61 18.28
N ALA A 12 1.87 -33.38 17.93
CA ALA A 12 0.94 -32.28 17.74
C ALA A 12 -0.08 -32.58 16.62
N LEU A 13 0.39 -33.05 15.46
CA LEU A 13 -0.45 -33.44 14.32
C LEU A 13 -1.38 -34.60 14.66
N SER A 14 -0.89 -35.62 15.36
CA SER A 14 -1.72 -36.75 15.82
C SER A 14 -2.83 -36.28 16.76
N CYS A 15 -2.52 -35.37 17.69
CA CYS A 15 -3.51 -34.76 18.57
C CYS A 15 -4.54 -33.93 17.79
N LEU A 16 -4.13 -33.12 16.81
CA LEU A 16 -5.04 -32.31 16.00
C LEU A 16 -5.98 -33.19 15.16
N ARG A 17 -5.44 -34.22 14.50
CA ARG A 17 -6.18 -35.19 13.69
C ARG A 17 -7.06 -36.15 14.51
N SER A 18 -6.90 -36.21 15.84
CA SER A 18 -7.79 -37.00 16.70
C SER A 18 -9.23 -36.46 16.76
N THR A 19 -9.43 -35.19 16.38
CA THR A 19 -10.75 -34.56 16.40
C THR A 19 -11.61 -35.03 15.24
N LYS A 20 -12.64 -35.82 15.53
CA LYS A 20 -13.58 -36.32 14.51
C LYS A 20 -14.39 -35.19 13.86
N LEU A 21 -14.56 -35.30 12.55
CA LEU A 21 -15.47 -34.48 11.75
C LEU A 21 -16.90 -35.04 11.89
N LYS A 22 -17.88 -34.19 12.24
CA LYS A 22 -19.28 -34.63 12.38
C LYS A 22 -19.96 -34.70 11.01
N SER A 23 -20.91 -35.63 10.83
CA SER A 23 -21.54 -35.96 9.53
C SER A 23 -22.21 -34.78 8.79
N HIS A 24 -22.65 -33.73 9.49
CA HIS A 24 -23.28 -32.55 8.90
C HIS A 24 -22.41 -31.29 8.96
N GLU A 25 -21.25 -31.37 9.60
CA GLU A 25 -20.43 -30.21 9.92
C GLU A 25 -19.82 -29.58 8.67
N GLN A 26 -19.31 -30.41 7.76
CA GLN A 26 -18.69 -30.00 6.51
C GLN A 26 -19.67 -29.19 5.64
N ASN A 27 -20.81 -29.78 5.28
CA ASN A 27 -21.85 -29.10 4.50
C ASN A 27 -22.31 -27.79 5.15
N LYS A 28 -22.55 -27.81 6.47
CA LYS A 28 -22.99 -26.62 7.20
C LYS A 28 -21.92 -25.52 7.18
N LYS A 29 -20.65 -25.88 7.38
CA LYS A 29 -19.53 -24.93 7.37
C LYS A 29 -19.34 -24.33 5.98
N ILE A 30 -19.39 -25.16 4.94
CA ILE A 30 -19.24 -24.72 3.55
C ILE A 30 -20.35 -23.76 3.16
N ASN A 31 -21.61 -24.08 3.47
CA ASN A 31 -22.73 -23.18 3.19
C ASN A 31 -22.56 -21.82 3.89
N GLN A 32 -22.16 -21.82 5.16
CA GLN A 32 -21.88 -20.59 5.90
C GLN A 32 -20.73 -19.80 5.27
N LEU A 33 -19.64 -20.48 4.89
CA LEU A 33 -18.49 -19.83 4.26
C LEU A 33 -18.88 -19.17 2.93
N LYS A 34 -19.69 -19.85 2.11
CA LYS A 34 -20.24 -19.28 0.86
C LYS A 34 -21.12 -18.07 1.13
N GLU A 35 -22.00 -18.12 2.13
CA GLU A 35 -22.84 -16.97 2.50
C GLU A 35 -22.01 -15.71 2.79
N TYR A 36 -20.87 -15.84 3.48
CA TYR A 36 -19.94 -14.72 3.71
C TYR A 36 -19.19 -14.33 2.44
N LEU A 37 -18.53 -15.30 1.77
CA LEU A 37 -17.67 -15.03 0.62
C LEU A 37 -18.43 -14.58 -0.63
N ASN A 38 -19.75 -14.76 -0.72
CA ASN A 38 -20.54 -14.13 -1.76
C ASN A 38 -20.39 -12.60 -1.75
N SER A 39 -20.13 -12.01 -0.57
CA SER A 39 -19.91 -10.57 -0.42
C SER A 39 -18.46 -10.12 -0.68
N TYR A 40 -17.58 -11.04 -1.06
CA TYR A 40 -16.19 -10.78 -1.37
C TYR A 40 -16.04 -9.89 -2.61
N ALA A 41 -15.31 -8.78 -2.45
CA ALA A 41 -15.21 -7.74 -3.48
C ALA A 41 -14.51 -8.23 -4.76
N PHE A 42 -13.60 -9.21 -4.62
CA PHE A 42 -12.78 -9.69 -5.73
C PHE A 42 -13.21 -11.05 -6.25
N ILE A 43 -14.46 -11.47 -5.99
CA ILE A 43 -14.95 -12.79 -6.40
C ILE A 43 -14.82 -12.99 -7.92
N ASP A 44 -15.20 -12.00 -8.71
CA ASP A 44 -15.13 -12.09 -10.18
C ASP A 44 -13.69 -11.90 -10.69
N THR A 45 -12.95 -10.95 -10.11
CA THR A 45 -11.56 -10.67 -10.49
C THR A 45 -10.64 -11.86 -10.18
N SER A 46 -10.93 -12.61 -9.12
CA SER A 46 -10.18 -13.82 -8.77
C SER A 46 -10.32 -14.92 -9.83
N LEU A 47 -11.43 -14.95 -10.59
CA LEU A 47 -11.64 -15.88 -11.70
C LEU A 47 -10.77 -15.56 -12.91
N ASN A 48 -10.52 -14.27 -13.16
CA ASN A 48 -9.78 -13.80 -14.33
C ASN A 48 -8.94 -12.56 -13.99
N PRO A 49 -7.79 -12.74 -13.29
CA PRO A 49 -6.98 -11.61 -12.85
C PRO A 49 -6.34 -10.88 -14.05
N PRO A 50 -6.36 -9.52 -14.08
CA PRO A 50 -6.07 -8.73 -15.27
C PRO A 50 -4.59 -8.67 -15.76
N ASP A 51 -3.63 -9.30 -15.08
CA ASP A 51 -2.20 -9.24 -15.45
C ASP A 51 -1.52 -10.62 -15.40
N SER A 52 -0.92 -11.05 -16.52
CA SER A 52 -0.41 -12.42 -16.72
C SER A 52 1.02 -12.70 -16.22
N ILE A 53 1.73 -11.76 -15.56
CA ILE A 53 3.22 -11.83 -15.45
C ILE A 53 3.88 -11.96 -14.04
N ILE A 54 3.25 -11.78 -12.86
CA ILE A 54 3.89 -12.09 -11.53
C ILE A 54 3.49 -13.39 -10.80
N LYS A 55 4.44 -14.22 -10.35
CA LYS A 55 4.27 -15.52 -9.67
C LYS A 55 3.50 -15.53 -8.33
N CYS A 56 3.32 -14.41 -7.62
CA CYS A 56 2.61 -14.36 -6.33
C CYS A 56 1.15 -13.90 -6.51
N GLY A 57 0.18 -14.73 -6.10
CA GLY A 57 -1.26 -14.39 -6.12
C GLY A 57 -1.92 -14.43 -7.51
N LYS A 58 -1.44 -15.31 -8.38
CA LYS A 58 -1.71 -15.22 -9.83
C LYS A 58 -2.68 -16.24 -10.39
N HIS A 59 -3.06 -17.22 -9.59
CA HIS A 59 -3.89 -18.30 -10.06
C HIS A 59 -5.31 -17.77 -10.20
N ALA A 60 -5.87 -17.90 -11.40
CA ALA A 60 -7.31 -17.84 -11.57
C ALA A 60 -7.90 -18.86 -10.58
N VAL A 61 -8.65 -18.36 -9.61
CA VAL A 61 -9.26 -19.16 -8.57
C VAL A 61 -10.76 -19.00 -8.71
N ASN A 62 -11.43 -20.10 -9.04
CA ASN A 62 -12.86 -20.17 -8.86
C ASN A 62 -13.17 -20.55 -7.41
N ILE A 63 -13.41 -19.53 -6.59
CA ILE A 63 -13.63 -19.67 -5.16
C ILE A 63 -14.79 -20.62 -4.87
N ILE A 64 -15.90 -20.46 -5.60
CA ILE A 64 -17.10 -21.26 -5.37
C ILE A 64 -16.89 -22.72 -5.77
N ILE A 65 -16.33 -22.98 -6.96
CA ILE A 65 -16.03 -24.34 -7.42
C ILE A 65 -15.05 -25.01 -6.46
N ARG A 66 -13.98 -24.32 -6.05
CA ARG A 66 -12.97 -24.91 -5.17
C ARG A 66 -13.54 -25.23 -3.78
N ILE A 67 -14.41 -24.37 -3.25
CA ILE A 67 -15.14 -24.64 -2.01
C ILE A 67 -16.08 -25.85 -2.18
N ASP A 68 -16.71 -26.03 -3.34
CA ASP A 68 -17.54 -27.20 -3.63
C ASP A 68 -16.73 -28.50 -3.74
N GLU A 69 -15.55 -28.46 -4.35
CA GLU A 69 -14.62 -29.60 -4.38
C GLU A 69 -14.20 -30.01 -2.97
N ILE A 70 -13.86 -29.02 -2.12
CA ILE A 70 -13.56 -29.25 -0.70
C ILE A 70 -14.76 -29.90 -0.02
N ASN A 71 -15.99 -29.44 -0.31
CA ASN A 71 -17.21 -30.00 0.26
C ASN A 71 -17.53 -31.43 -0.21
N ASN A 72 -17.09 -31.82 -1.40
CA ASN A 72 -17.30 -33.17 -1.94
C ASN A 72 -16.20 -34.16 -1.56
N THR A 73 -15.09 -33.67 -1.02
CA THR A 73 -13.97 -34.50 -0.55
C THR A 73 -14.29 -35.12 0.81
N LYS A 74 -13.94 -36.38 1.01
CA LYS A 74 -14.11 -37.07 2.30
C LYS A 74 -12.87 -36.86 3.18
N TYR A 75 -13.07 -36.39 4.40
CA TYR A 75 -11.99 -36.22 5.38
C TYR A 75 -12.17 -37.17 6.56
N GLY A 76 -11.07 -37.73 7.04
CA GLY A 76 -11.07 -38.60 8.22
C GLY A 76 -11.23 -37.84 9.54
N ASN A 77 -10.87 -36.56 9.56
CA ASN A 77 -10.86 -35.73 10.76
C ASN A 77 -11.16 -34.26 10.41
N ALA A 78 -11.46 -33.46 11.45
CA ALA A 78 -11.80 -32.06 11.28
C ALA A 78 -10.57 -31.21 10.91
N PHE A 79 -9.39 -31.54 11.43
CA PHE A 79 -8.17 -30.76 11.17
C PHE A 79 -7.86 -30.67 9.67
N ASP A 80 -7.80 -31.81 8.97
CA ASP A 80 -7.49 -31.83 7.53
C ASP A 80 -8.53 -31.04 6.70
N PHE A 81 -9.82 -31.12 7.07
CA PHE A 81 -10.89 -30.34 6.42
C PHE A 81 -10.70 -28.83 6.59
N TYR A 82 -10.42 -28.38 7.81
CA TYR A 82 -10.25 -26.97 8.14
C TYR A 82 -8.92 -26.40 7.64
N GLU A 83 -7.85 -27.20 7.69
CA GLU A 83 -6.53 -26.85 7.14
C GLU A 83 -6.64 -26.57 5.64
N LEU A 84 -7.35 -27.42 4.88
CA LEU A 84 -7.50 -27.22 3.46
C LEU A 84 -8.25 -25.92 3.11
N LEU A 85 -9.26 -25.54 3.89
CA LEU A 85 -9.94 -24.24 3.75
C LEU A 85 -9.02 -23.06 4.04
N MET A 86 -8.22 -23.15 5.11
CA MET A 86 -7.26 -22.12 5.49
C MET A 86 -6.18 -21.94 4.41
N ILE A 87 -5.56 -23.05 3.98
CA ILE A 87 -4.56 -23.06 2.91
C ILE A 87 -5.16 -22.47 1.63
N PHE A 88 -6.37 -22.91 1.25
CA PHE A 88 -7.05 -22.43 0.06
C PHE A 88 -7.28 -20.91 0.07
N LEU A 89 -7.81 -20.35 1.16
CA LEU A 89 -8.09 -18.92 1.23
C LEU A 89 -6.81 -18.08 1.33
N ASN A 90 -5.75 -18.61 1.93
CA ASN A 90 -4.42 -17.99 1.93
C ASN A 90 -3.75 -17.98 0.53
N PHE A 91 -4.26 -18.75 -0.44
CA PHE A 91 -3.79 -18.68 -1.83
C PHE A 91 -4.39 -17.52 -2.63
N LEU A 92 -5.41 -16.83 -2.11
CA LEU A 92 -6.00 -15.67 -2.78
C LEU A 92 -5.01 -14.50 -2.78
N LYS A 93 -5.08 -13.66 -3.84
CA LYS A 93 -4.34 -12.39 -3.93
C LYS A 93 -4.98 -11.30 -3.08
N ASP A 94 -5.47 -11.64 -1.90
CA ASP A 94 -6.02 -10.69 -0.95
C ASP A 94 -5.63 -11.15 0.45
N SER A 95 -4.62 -10.50 1.01
CA SER A 95 -4.12 -10.82 2.35
C SER A 95 -5.12 -10.50 3.46
N TYR A 96 -6.22 -9.79 3.17
CA TYR A 96 -7.30 -9.60 4.13
C TYR A 96 -8.30 -10.75 4.18
N THR A 97 -8.28 -11.65 3.18
CA THR A 97 -9.15 -12.82 3.18
C THR A 97 -8.50 -13.97 3.95
N ILE A 98 -8.75 -14.00 5.26
CA ILE A 98 -8.14 -14.96 6.18
C ILE A 98 -9.23 -15.78 6.84
N PHE A 99 -9.10 -17.10 6.73
CA PHE A 99 -9.94 -18.03 7.47
C PHE A 99 -9.15 -18.63 8.63
N THR A 100 -9.64 -18.40 9.84
CA THR A 100 -9.04 -18.94 11.06
C THR A 100 -9.81 -20.20 11.47
N PRO A 101 -9.20 -21.39 11.43
CA PRO A 101 -9.88 -22.61 11.83
C PRO A 101 -10.09 -22.66 13.36
N PRO A 102 -11.10 -23.42 13.84
CA PRO A 102 -11.38 -23.52 15.26
C PRO A 102 -10.19 -24.13 16.01
N CYS A 103 -9.95 -23.65 17.24
CA CYS A 103 -8.90 -24.14 18.14
C CYS A 103 -7.45 -23.85 17.69
N ILE A 104 -7.25 -23.05 16.63
CA ILE A 104 -5.93 -22.59 16.18
C ILE A 104 -5.97 -21.07 16.14
N THR A 105 -5.39 -20.41 17.14
CA THR A 105 -5.28 -18.94 17.17
C THR A 105 -3.99 -18.42 16.53
N ALA A 106 -2.96 -19.25 16.49
CA ALA A 106 -1.71 -19.01 15.76
C ALA A 106 -0.96 -20.34 15.56
N VAL A 107 -0.46 -20.60 14.35
CA VAL A 107 0.60 -21.59 14.13
C VAL A 107 1.85 -20.81 13.80
N LEU A 108 2.83 -20.84 14.70
CA LEU A 108 4.17 -20.32 14.46
C LEU A 108 5.02 -21.49 13.96
N LEU A 109 5.30 -21.52 12.66
CA LEU A 109 6.35 -22.40 12.13
C LEU A 109 7.69 -21.72 12.42
N ILE A 110 8.38 -22.18 13.47
CA ILE A 110 9.75 -21.80 13.75
C ILE A 110 10.63 -22.72 12.91
N MET A 111 11.01 -22.29 11.71
CA MET A 111 12.14 -22.90 11.01
C MET A 111 13.41 -22.49 11.76
N GLU A 112 14.32 -23.44 12.00
CA GLU A 112 15.46 -23.37 12.93
C GLU A 112 16.49 -22.23 12.72
N HIS A 113 16.25 -21.24 11.87
CA HIS A 113 17.15 -20.10 11.69
C HIS A 113 16.51 -18.71 11.49
N ILE A 114 15.24 -18.48 11.87
CA ILE A 114 14.70 -17.11 11.87
C ILE A 114 13.92 -16.85 13.17
N GLN A 115 14.54 -16.13 14.11
CA GLN A 115 13.82 -15.48 15.20
C GLN A 115 12.97 -14.35 14.61
N LEU A 116 11.68 -14.62 14.42
CA LEU A 116 10.69 -13.63 14.01
C LEU A 116 10.41 -12.68 15.18
N LEU A 117 11.12 -11.55 15.20
CA LEU A 117 10.80 -10.42 16.06
C LEU A 117 9.52 -9.77 15.52
N LYS A 118 8.37 -10.20 16.01
CA LYS A 118 7.12 -9.42 15.92
C LYS A 118 7.33 -8.12 16.67
N LEU A 119 7.48 -7.01 15.97
CA LEU A 119 7.12 -5.71 16.53
C LEU A 119 5.60 -5.75 16.75
N LEU A 120 5.20 -5.67 18.02
CA LEU A 120 3.79 -5.53 18.36
C LEU A 120 3.20 -4.26 17.72
N PRO A 121 1.91 -4.31 17.36
CA PRO A 121 1.25 -3.35 16.51
C PRO A 121 0.92 -2.05 17.24
N ASP A 122 0.77 -0.99 16.45
CA ASP A 122 -0.21 0.09 16.59
C ASP A 122 -0.84 0.24 18.00
N GLY A 123 -0.41 1.25 18.77
CA GLY A 123 -0.86 1.37 20.15
C GLY A 123 -0.53 2.63 20.94
N GLN A 124 0.22 3.61 20.40
CA GLN A 124 0.48 4.88 21.10
C GLN A 124 0.32 6.14 20.24
N MET A 125 -0.54 6.12 19.23
CA MET A 125 -1.27 7.33 18.81
C MET A 125 -2.75 7.17 19.14
N LYS A 126 -3.02 6.81 20.40
CA LYS A 126 -4.36 6.88 20.96
C LYS A 126 -4.68 8.36 21.23
N ASN A 127 -5.56 8.88 20.38
CA ASN A 127 -6.53 9.92 20.66
C ASN A 127 -6.17 11.39 20.49
N ASP A 128 -4.93 11.76 20.23
CA ASP A 128 -4.63 13.18 20.00
C ASP A 128 -4.41 13.49 18.51
N LYS A 129 -5.53 13.68 17.81
CA LYS A 129 -5.58 14.12 16.41
C LYS A 129 -4.82 15.44 16.22
N GLU A 130 -4.81 16.31 17.23
CA GLU A 130 -4.09 17.58 17.19
C GLU A 130 -2.59 17.33 17.33
N SER A 131 -2.17 16.43 18.22
CA SER A 131 -0.75 16.04 18.36
C SER A 131 -0.14 15.45 17.08
N PHE A 132 -0.88 14.64 16.30
CA PHE A 132 -0.39 14.13 15.01
C PHE A 132 -0.19 15.24 13.98
N CYS A 133 -1.21 16.06 13.79
CA CYS A 133 -1.15 17.19 12.85
C CYS A 133 -0.04 18.16 13.25
N GLN A 134 0.08 18.46 14.55
CA GLN A 134 1.11 19.33 15.08
C GLN A 134 2.51 18.73 14.88
N SER A 135 2.69 17.43 15.12
CA SER A 135 3.97 16.74 14.87
C SER A 135 4.38 16.82 13.40
N ILE A 136 3.44 16.63 12.47
CA ILE A 136 3.71 16.79 11.03
C ILE A 136 4.10 18.25 10.72
N ILE A 137 3.35 19.22 11.25
CA ILE A 137 3.61 20.65 11.04
C ILE A 137 4.98 21.05 11.59
N ASP A 138 5.32 20.60 12.80
CA ASP A 138 6.59 20.92 13.47
C ASP A 138 7.78 20.36 12.70
N VAL A 139 7.67 19.11 12.24
CA VAL A 139 8.68 18.46 11.41
C VAL A 139 8.86 19.22 10.09
N ILE A 140 7.77 19.60 9.41
CA ILE A 140 7.86 20.35 8.16
C ILE A 140 8.39 21.77 8.38
N ASN A 141 7.99 22.47 9.44
CA ASN A 141 8.51 23.79 9.77
C ASN A 141 10.01 23.74 10.05
N ALA A 142 10.47 22.73 10.80
CA ALA A 142 11.89 22.50 11.01
C ALA A 142 12.62 22.25 9.68
N PHE A 143 12.01 21.49 8.78
CA PHE A 143 12.59 21.06 7.50
C PHE A 143 12.55 22.12 6.38
N THR A 144 11.59 23.03 6.42
CA THR A 144 11.36 24.05 5.37
C THR A 144 11.87 25.44 5.75
N ASN A 145 12.19 25.67 7.03
CA ASN A 145 12.79 26.93 7.46
C ASN A 145 14.15 27.14 6.78
N GLN A 146 14.22 28.13 5.88
CA GLN A 146 15.40 28.37 5.04
C GLN A 146 16.67 28.70 5.83
N SER A 147 16.50 29.20 7.06
CA SER A 147 17.58 29.58 7.98
C SER A 147 17.73 28.60 9.15
N GLY A 148 16.94 27.52 9.18
CA GLY A 148 16.97 26.53 10.25
C GLY A 148 18.08 25.49 10.06
N GLU A 149 18.67 25.03 11.16
CA GLU A 149 19.69 23.97 11.16
C GLU A 149 19.15 22.62 10.63
N HIS A 150 17.84 22.45 10.65
CA HIS A 150 17.14 21.24 10.20
C HIS A 150 16.64 21.31 8.76
N LYS A 151 17.04 22.33 7.97
CA LYS A 151 16.65 22.42 6.57
C LYS A 151 17.09 21.17 5.80
N VAL A 152 16.13 20.47 5.22
CA VAL A 152 16.40 19.30 4.36
C VAL A 152 16.15 19.65 2.89
N LYS A 153 17.00 19.11 2.01
CA LYS A 153 16.83 19.24 0.56
C LYS A 153 16.00 18.10 -0.04
N LYS A 154 15.91 16.99 0.67
CA LYS A 154 15.24 15.76 0.24
C LYS A 154 14.55 15.12 1.44
N LEU A 155 13.36 14.60 1.22
CA LEU A 155 12.56 13.86 2.18
C LEU A 155 12.59 12.37 1.84
N LEU A 156 12.94 11.56 2.83
CA LEU A 156 12.90 10.11 2.75
C LEU A 156 11.75 9.60 3.64
N ILE A 157 10.83 8.83 3.07
CA ILE A 157 9.70 8.24 3.80
C ILE A 157 9.87 6.72 3.75
N ASP A 158 10.22 6.13 4.89
CA ASP A 158 10.36 4.68 5.04
C ASP A 158 9.02 4.05 5.46
N LEU A 159 8.43 3.28 4.54
CA LEU A 159 7.14 2.59 4.71
C LEU A 159 7.30 1.08 4.87
N ARG A 160 8.53 0.59 5.06
CA ARG A 160 8.80 -0.84 5.18
C ARG A 160 8.11 -1.45 6.39
N GLY A 161 7.52 -2.62 6.22
CA GLY A 161 6.76 -3.32 7.26
C GLY A 161 5.52 -2.55 7.77
N ASN A 162 5.11 -1.46 7.12
CA ASN A 162 3.94 -0.69 7.53
C ASN A 162 2.65 -1.35 7.02
N GLY A 163 2.00 -2.12 7.88
CA GLY A 163 0.78 -2.84 7.54
C GLY A 163 -0.48 -1.98 7.38
N GLY A 164 -0.42 -0.66 7.63
CA GLY A 164 -1.57 0.23 7.52
C GLY A 164 -1.81 1.14 8.72
N GLY A 165 -3.06 1.58 8.88
CA GLY A 165 -3.47 2.53 9.89
C GLY A 165 -4.77 3.24 9.49
N GLN A 166 -5.02 4.41 10.08
CA GLN A 166 -6.22 5.19 9.80
C GLN A 166 -6.22 5.78 8.39
N VAL A 167 -7.24 5.46 7.60
CA VAL A 167 -7.39 5.93 6.21
C VAL A 167 -7.30 7.46 6.13
N ARG A 168 -8.00 8.16 7.02
CA ARG A 168 -8.02 9.63 7.07
C ARG A 168 -6.62 10.23 7.21
N LEU A 169 -5.78 9.68 8.09
CA LEU A 169 -4.45 10.23 8.35
C LEU A 169 -3.51 10.03 7.16
N GLY A 170 -3.55 8.87 6.51
CA GLY A 170 -2.78 8.63 5.29
C GLY A 170 -3.16 9.58 4.16
N ARG A 171 -4.47 9.86 3.99
CA ARG A 171 -4.94 10.85 2.99
C ARG A 171 -4.58 12.28 3.34
N GLN A 172 -4.66 12.65 4.62
CA GLN A 172 -4.23 13.97 5.09
C GLN A 172 -2.72 14.16 4.86
N LEU A 173 -1.91 13.16 5.18
CA LEU A 173 -0.48 13.17 4.93
C LEU A 173 -0.16 13.36 3.44
N LEU A 174 -0.83 12.59 2.57
CA LEU A 174 -0.66 12.72 1.12
C LEU A 174 -0.95 14.14 0.65
N ASN A 175 -2.04 14.70 1.15
CA ASN A 175 -2.52 16.00 0.77
C ASN A 175 -1.65 17.15 1.33
N PHE A 176 -1.06 16.92 2.49
CA PHE A 176 -0.13 17.85 3.13
C PHE A 176 1.22 17.88 2.41
N LEU A 177 1.74 16.70 2.05
CA LEU A 177 2.97 16.57 1.28
C LEU A 177 2.80 17.03 -0.18
N PHE A 178 1.62 16.80 -0.75
CA PHE A 178 1.30 17.05 -2.16
C PHE A 178 -0.02 17.82 -2.30
N PRO A 179 -0.06 19.12 -1.95
CA PRO A 179 -1.29 19.90 -2.03
C PRO A 179 -1.88 19.99 -3.44
N ASN A 180 -1.06 19.69 -4.45
CA ASN A 180 -1.38 19.67 -5.88
C ASN A 180 -1.85 18.31 -6.42
N VAL A 181 -1.95 17.27 -5.60
CA VAL A 181 -2.28 15.87 -6.00
C VAL A 181 -3.59 15.73 -6.79
N GLY A 182 -4.41 16.77 -6.88
CA GLY A 182 -5.62 16.82 -7.69
C GLY A 182 -6.70 15.86 -7.18
N HIS A 183 -7.74 15.67 -7.98
CA HIS A 183 -8.81 14.70 -7.70
C HIS A 183 -8.54 13.40 -8.50
N PRO A 184 -9.00 12.24 -8.02
CA PRO A 184 -9.50 11.97 -6.68
C PRO A 184 -8.38 11.88 -5.64
N LEU A 185 -8.66 12.31 -4.40
CA LEU A 185 -7.78 12.09 -3.23
C LEU A 185 -8.09 10.74 -2.56
N TYR A 186 -9.37 10.37 -2.61
CA TYR A 186 -9.90 9.12 -2.07
C TYR A 186 -9.98 8.09 -3.17
N GLN A 187 -9.79 6.84 -2.80
CA GLN A 187 -9.99 5.76 -3.73
C GLN A 187 -11.47 5.67 -4.08
N THR A 188 -11.79 5.51 -5.36
CA THR A 188 -13.12 5.04 -5.74
C THR A 188 -13.25 3.60 -5.26
N VAL A 189 -14.38 3.29 -4.64
CA VAL A 189 -14.65 1.95 -4.11
C VAL A 189 -16.02 1.47 -4.54
N ASP A 190 -16.16 0.16 -4.73
CA ASP A 190 -17.42 -0.51 -4.99
C ASP A 190 -17.66 -1.69 -4.04
N MET A 191 -18.82 -2.33 -4.16
CA MET A 191 -19.17 -3.54 -3.42
C MET A 191 -19.91 -4.50 -4.35
N THR A 192 -19.58 -5.78 -4.29
CA THR A 192 -20.36 -6.82 -5.00
C THR A 192 -21.81 -6.80 -4.54
N GLN A 193 -22.75 -6.79 -5.48
CA GLN A 193 -24.17 -6.68 -5.15
C GLN A 193 -24.72 -7.99 -4.59
N THR A 194 -24.73 -8.12 -3.26
CA THR A 194 -25.29 -9.29 -2.54
C THR A 194 -26.27 -8.88 -1.46
N ASP A 195 -27.04 -9.84 -0.94
CA ASP A 195 -27.96 -9.57 0.17
C ASP A 195 -27.23 -9.05 1.42
N LEU A 196 -26.05 -9.61 1.74
CA LEU A 196 -25.20 -9.14 2.83
C LEU A 196 -24.69 -7.72 2.56
N ASN A 197 -24.07 -7.47 1.40
CA ASN A 197 -23.52 -6.15 1.06
C ASN A 197 -24.61 -5.08 0.96
N LYS A 198 -25.84 -5.41 0.55
CA LYS A 198 -26.99 -4.50 0.62
C LYS A 198 -27.30 -4.06 2.04
N GLN A 199 -27.20 -4.96 3.04
CA GLN A 199 -27.41 -4.57 4.44
C GLN A 199 -26.21 -3.76 4.97
N LEU A 200 -24.98 -4.16 4.65
CA LEU A 200 -23.78 -3.42 5.06
C LEU A 200 -23.72 -2.01 4.45
N ALA A 201 -24.24 -1.83 3.24
CA ALA A 201 -24.34 -0.54 2.58
C ALA A 201 -25.29 0.41 3.32
N LYS A 202 -26.45 -0.07 3.77
CA LYS A 202 -27.37 0.72 4.62
C LYS A 202 -26.69 1.17 5.91
N ILE A 203 -25.95 0.27 6.56
CA ILE A 203 -25.21 0.59 7.78
C ILE A 203 -24.15 1.64 7.52
N THR A 204 -23.36 1.44 6.47
CA THR A 204 -22.33 2.40 6.05
C THR A 204 -22.95 3.76 5.77
N GLN A 205 -24.08 3.81 5.07
CA GLN A 205 -24.79 5.05 4.76
C GLN A 205 -25.24 5.77 6.04
N LYS A 206 -25.94 5.08 6.95
CA LYS A 206 -26.41 5.66 8.21
C LYS A 206 -25.28 6.12 9.12
N LEU A 207 -24.22 5.31 9.28
CA LEU A 207 -23.03 5.72 10.02
C LEU A 207 -22.39 6.96 9.37
N THR A 208 -22.36 7.03 8.05
CA THR A 208 -21.85 8.22 7.34
C THR A 208 -22.74 9.45 7.59
N GLU A 209 -24.06 9.29 7.65
CA GLU A 209 -25.02 10.36 7.95
C GLU A 209 -24.91 10.83 9.41
N GLU A 210 -24.87 9.91 10.37
CA GLU A 210 -24.86 10.18 11.81
C GLU A 210 -23.50 10.65 12.31
N SER A 211 -22.45 10.01 11.82
CA SER A 211 -21.07 10.25 12.21
C SER A 211 -20.32 10.98 11.11
N TYR A 212 -20.99 11.83 10.30
CA TYR A 212 -20.29 12.62 9.28
C TYR A 212 -19.13 13.42 9.90
N ASN A 213 -19.29 13.81 11.17
CA ASN A 213 -18.31 14.56 11.95
C ASN A 213 -17.13 13.76 12.53
N THR A 214 -17.17 12.42 12.52
CA THR A 214 -16.17 11.57 13.21
C THR A 214 -15.72 10.36 12.39
N SER A 215 -16.50 9.98 11.38
CA SER A 215 -16.16 8.97 10.39
C SER A 215 -14.97 9.41 9.55
N GLU A 216 -14.37 8.46 8.82
CA GLU A 216 -13.20 8.62 7.95
C GLU A 216 -13.45 9.52 6.71
N ILE A 217 -14.22 10.60 6.87
CA ILE A 217 -14.58 11.56 5.84
C ILE A 217 -13.50 12.62 5.71
N ALA A 218 -13.37 13.12 4.49
CA ALA A 218 -12.49 14.19 4.10
C ALA A 218 -12.74 15.47 4.92
N VAL A 219 -11.67 15.91 5.57
CA VAL A 219 -11.61 17.20 6.23
C VAL A 219 -11.26 18.30 5.23
N ASP A 220 -11.75 19.49 5.49
CA ASP A 220 -11.18 20.72 4.97
C ASP A 220 -9.75 20.88 5.50
N ILE A 221 -8.80 21.20 4.64
CA ILE A 221 -7.36 21.16 4.96
C ILE A 221 -6.94 22.39 5.74
N ASP A 222 -7.63 23.50 5.51
CA ASP A 222 -7.32 24.78 6.14
C ASP A 222 -7.81 24.84 7.58
N ARG A 223 -8.92 24.13 7.86
CA ARG A 223 -9.62 24.18 9.16
C ARG A 223 -9.65 22.85 9.91
N LEU A 224 -9.26 21.74 9.28
CA LEU A 224 -9.46 20.37 9.77
C LEU A 224 -10.91 20.03 10.13
N GLU A 225 -11.86 20.84 9.67
CA GLU A 225 -13.30 20.69 9.85
C GLU A 225 -13.89 19.73 8.81
N ILE A 226 -14.99 19.07 9.13
CA ILE A 226 -15.64 18.10 8.24
C ILE A 226 -16.27 18.80 7.04
N LYS A 227 -16.04 18.25 5.83
CA LYS A 227 -16.58 18.82 4.59
C LYS A 227 -17.64 17.90 3.97
N PRO A 228 -18.94 18.12 4.29
CA PRO A 228 -20.02 17.24 3.82
C PRO A 228 -20.15 17.17 2.29
N ASN A 229 -19.61 18.14 1.54
CA ASN A 229 -19.69 18.21 0.08
C ASN A 229 -18.37 17.82 -0.64
N PHE A 230 -17.42 17.17 0.05
CA PHE A 230 -16.08 16.91 -0.48
C PHE A 230 -16.10 16.12 -1.80
N TYR A 231 -17.02 15.17 -1.95
CA TYR A 231 -17.13 14.30 -3.14
C TYR A 231 -17.86 14.94 -4.33
N ILE A 232 -18.39 16.17 -4.21
CA ILE A 232 -19.30 16.75 -5.22
C ILE A 232 -18.75 18.03 -5.88
N VAL A 233 -17.78 18.72 -5.26
CA VAL A 233 -17.33 20.04 -5.77
C VAL A 233 -16.12 19.92 -6.69
N GLY A 234 -16.41 19.62 -7.96
CA GLY A 234 -15.43 19.70 -9.02
C GLY A 234 -15.26 21.12 -9.54
N ASN A 235 -14.37 21.91 -8.94
CA ASN A 235 -13.58 23.02 -9.52
C ASN A 235 -13.01 23.88 -8.40
N ARG A 236 -11.79 23.58 -7.92
CA ARG A 236 -11.06 24.48 -7.01
C ARG A 236 -9.59 24.56 -7.41
N LYS A 237 -9.10 25.79 -7.62
CA LYS A 237 -7.70 26.14 -7.37
C LYS A 237 -7.53 26.19 -5.85
N ARG A 238 -6.49 25.55 -5.30
CA ARG A 238 -6.19 25.60 -3.86
C ARG A 238 -5.14 26.66 -3.56
N SER A 239 -5.43 27.45 -2.54
CA SER A 239 -4.48 28.27 -1.81
C SER A 239 -4.84 28.09 -0.35
N THR A 240 -3.91 27.53 0.44
CA THR A 240 -4.11 27.30 1.88
C THR A 240 -4.05 28.61 2.64
N PHE A 241 -5.09 28.93 3.41
CA PHE A 241 -5.15 30.10 4.30
C PHE A 241 -5.78 29.68 5.62
N SER A 242 -5.06 29.87 6.72
CA SER A 242 -5.54 29.70 8.09
C SER A 242 -6.03 31.05 8.63
N GLU A 243 -7.33 31.19 8.91
CA GLU A 243 -7.85 32.32 9.68
C GLU A 243 -7.47 32.14 11.15
N GLY A 244 -6.53 32.96 11.63
CA GLY A 244 -6.08 32.98 13.02
C GLY A 244 -4.55 33.01 13.17
N MET A 245 -3.81 32.58 12.16
CA MET A 245 -2.35 32.67 12.13
C MET A 245 -1.91 33.75 11.15
N LYS A 246 -1.30 34.83 11.65
CA LYS A 246 -0.70 35.92 10.86
C LYS A 246 0.47 35.49 9.95
N ASN A 247 0.74 34.19 9.82
CA ASN A 247 1.86 33.65 9.06
C ASN A 247 1.35 32.69 7.97
N ASN A 248 1.46 33.14 6.73
CA ASN A 248 1.13 32.40 5.53
C ASN A 248 2.23 31.35 5.34
N ILE A 249 1.99 30.07 5.65
CA ILE A 249 2.95 29.01 5.30
C ILE A 249 2.77 28.72 3.81
N THR A 250 3.65 29.33 3.01
CA THR A 250 3.81 28.93 1.61
C THR A 250 4.73 27.71 1.61
N VAL A 251 4.15 26.50 1.69
CA VAL A 251 4.92 25.29 1.42
C VAL A 251 5.35 25.35 -0.03
N LYS A 252 6.66 25.55 -0.28
CA LYS A 252 7.20 25.38 -1.62
C LYS A 252 6.87 23.96 -2.04
N LEU A 253 6.12 23.83 -3.12
CA LEU A 253 5.77 22.57 -3.77
C LEU A 253 7.02 21.70 -3.78
N THR A 254 6.99 20.62 -3.02
CA THR A 254 8.04 19.60 -3.06
C THR A 254 8.12 19.10 -4.49
N ASN A 255 9.29 19.24 -5.10
CA ASN A 255 9.52 18.63 -6.41
C ASN A 255 9.49 17.11 -6.20
N PRO A 256 8.78 16.32 -7.02
CA PRO A 256 8.80 14.86 -6.93
C PRO A 256 10.22 14.26 -6.85
N GLN A 257 11.21 14.92 -7.46
CA GLN A 257 12.63 14.52 -7.41
C GLN A 257 13.26 14.59 -6.01
N ASP A 258 12.66 15.38 -5.11
CA ASP A 258 13.13 15.60 -3.74
C ASP A 258 12.44 14.68 -2.73
N ILE A 259 11.57 13.76 -3.18
CA ILE A 259 10.85 12.82 -2.31
C ILE A 259 11.15 11.38 -2.73
N LEU A 260 11.64 10.58 -1.78
CA LEU A 260 11.86 9.15 -1.95
C LEU A 260 10.99 8.39 -0.95
N ILE A 261 10.22 7.44 -1.48
CA ILE A 261 9.42 6.51 -0.69
C ILE A 261 10.12 5.16 -0.72
N ILE A 262 10.46 4.60 0.43
CA ILE A 262 11.05 3.27 0.56
C ILE A 262 9.96 2.29 0.97
N THR A 263 9.83 1.16 0.26
CA THR A 263 8.87 0.09 0.55
C THR A 263 9.49 -1.28 0.32
N ASP A 264 8.99 -2.30 1.00
CA ASP A 264 9.48 -3.68 0.99
C ASP A 264 8.38 -4.70 0.65
N ASP A 265 7.36 -4.29 -0.11
CA ASP A 265 6.15 -5.05 -0.44
C ASP A 265 5.16 -5.31 0.71
N ALA A 266 5.60 -5.24 1.97
CA ALA A 266 4.76 -5.42 3.16
C ALA A 266 3.86 -4.21 3.48
N CYS A 267 4.03 -3.10 2.75
CA CYS A 267 3.18 -1.91 2.86
C CYS A 267 1.73 -2.27 2.48
N ALA A 268 0.82 -2.26 3.46
CA ALA A 268 -0.55 -2.74 3.30
C ALA A 268 -1.61 -1.71 3.71
N SER A 269 -2.87 -1.93 3.37
CA SER A 269 -3.97 -1.02 3.76
C SER A 269 -3.78 0.40 3.22
N ILE A 270 -4.05 1.42 4.04
CA ILE A 270 -3.76 2.81 3.76
C ILE A 270 -2.29 3.07 3.39
N CYS A 271 -1.31 2.27 3.87
CA CYS A 271 0.07 2.38 3.41
C CYS A 271 0.13 2.09 1.92
N SER A 272 -0.42 0.94 1.49
CA SER A 272 -0.47 0.56 0.07
C SER A 272 -1.22 1.60 -0.75
N GLN A 273 -2.38 2.04 -0.27
CA GLN A 273 -3.16 3.08 -0.94
C GLN A 273 -2.40 4.41 -1.07
N PHE A 274 -1.53 4.75 -0.10
CA PHE A 274 -0.71 5.96 -0.12
C PHE A 274 0.43 5.83 -1.14
N VAL A 275 1.21 4.76 -1.08
CA VAL A 275 2.35 4.56 -1.98
C VAL A 275 1.90 4.32 -3.43
N LYS A 276 0.80 3.60 -3.67
CA LYS A 276 0.23 3.43 -5.02
C LYS A 276 -0.29 4.76 -5.57
N HIS A 277 -0.89 5.62 -4.74
CA HIS A 277 -1.30 6.96 -5.17
C HIS A 277 -0.10 7.82 -5.58
N ILE A 278 0.98 7.80 -4.81
CA ILE A 278 2.24 8.49 -5.16
C ILE A 278 2.78 7.99 -6.49
N GLY A 279 2.77 6.67 -6.71
CA GLY A 279 3.28 6.06 -7.93
C GLY A 279 2.45 6.40 -9.17
N GLU A 280 1.12 6.28 -9.08
CA GLU A 280 0.21 6.57 -10.19
C GLU A 280 0.20 8.04 -10.59
N LYS A 281 0.36 8.94 -9.62
CA LYS A 281 0.38 10.40 -9.87
C LYS A 281 1.77 11.00 -9.94
N HIS A 282 2.83 10.16 -9.91
CA HIS A 282 4.22 10.60 -10.01
C HIS A 282 4.60 11.71 -9.01
N LEU A 283 4.13 11.58 -7.77
CA LEU A 283 4.32 12.60 -6.73
C LEU A 283 5.71 12.52 -6.08
N GLY A 284 6.39 11.38 -6.20
CA GLY A 284 7.71 11.13 -5.65
C GLY A 284 8.29 9.85 -6.22
N ARG A 285 9.58 9.64 -6.01
CA ARG A 285 10.28 8.43 -6.45
C ARG A 285 10.00 7.28 -5.48
N ILE A 286 9.63 6.10 -6.00
CA ILE A 286 9.42 4.92 -5.18
C ILE A 286 10.59 3.94 -5.33
N VAL A 287 11.14 3.52 -4.20
CA VAL A 287 12.26 2.59 -4.09
C VAL A 287 11.76 1.29 -3.48
N GLY A 288 11.85 0.21 -4.25
CA GLY A 288 11.60 -1.14 -3.74
C GLY A 288 12.86 -1.71 -3.13
N VAL A 289 12.80 -2.14 -1.87
CA VAL A 289 13.93 -2.79 -1.20
C VAL A 289 13.60 -4.23 -0.85
N GLY A 290 14.61 -5.08 -0.86
CA GLY A 290 14.45 -6.48 -0.47
C GLY A 290 15.54 -7.35 -1.08
N ALA A 291 15.48 -8.64 -0.78
CA ALA A 291 16.34 -9.62 -1.42
C ALA A 291 15.90 -9.83 -2.88
N PRO A 292 16.85 -10.03 -3.83
CA PRO A 292 16.49 -10.46 -5.17
C PRO A 292 15.74 -11.79 -5.11
N TYR A 293 14.69 -11.92 -5.91
CA TYR A 293 13.98 -13.19 -6.02
C TYR A 293 14.91 -14.21 -6.69
N PRO A 294 15.26 -15.34 -6.04
CA PRO A 294 16.38 -16.19 -6.44
C PRO A 294 16.16 -16.86 -7.80
N ILE A 295 14.90 -17.02 -8.22
CA ILE A 295 14.52 -17.73 -9.45
C ILE A 295 14.32 -16.78 -10.63
N ASP A 296 14.02 -15.50 -10.38
CA ASP A 296 13.52 -14.58 -11.41
C ASP A 296 13.84 -13.13 -11.06
N LYS A 297 14.97 -12.64 -11.57
CA LYS A 297 15.44 -11.28 -11.31
C LYS A 297 14.59 -10.20 -11.98
N ASP A 298 13.80 -10.58 -12.99
CA ASP A 298 12.90 -9.67 -13.72
C ASP A 298 11.47 -9.67 -13.16
N ILE A 299 11.22 -10.39 -12.05
CA ILE A 299 9.92 -10.39 -11.39
C ILE A 299 9.52 -8.94 -11.08
N ARG A 300 8.31 -8.53 -11.46
CA ARG A 300 7.80 -7.20 -11.11
C ARG A 300 7.60 -7.11 -9.58
N PHE A 301 7.88 -5.95 -9.02
CA PHE A 301 7.73 -5.63 -7.60
C PHE A 301 6.48 -4.76 -7.47
N ASP A 302 5.55 -5.13 -6.59
CA ASP A 302 4.41 -4.30 -6.26
C ASP A 302 4.75 -3.46 -5.04
N VAL A 303 4.52 -2.14 -5.12
CA VAL A 303 4.93 -1.19 -4.07
C VAL A 303 4.10 -1.30 -2.80
N GLY A 304 2.97 -2.00 -2.85
CA GLY A 304 2.15 -2.33 -1.70
C GLY A 304 1.11 -3.42 -2.02
N MET A 305 0.61 -4.07 -0.98
CA MET A 305 -0.39 -5.14 -1.05
C MET A 305 -1.68 -4.74 -0.30
N ALA A 306 -2.77 -5.52 -0.39
CA ALA A 306 -3.97 -5.27 0.42
C ALA A 306 -4.52 -3.83 0.25
N THR A 307 -4.72 -3.42 -1.00
CA THR A 307 -5.22 -2.07 -1.38
C THR A 307 -6.75 -2.02 -1.43
N SER A 308 -7.42 -3.03 -0.86
CA SER A 308 -8.86 -3.06 -0.65
C SER A 308 -9.42 -1.77 -0.04
N GLY A 309 -10.64 -1.43 -0.42
CA GLY A 309 -11.35 -0.26 0.10
C GLY A 309 -11.84 -0.45 1.53
N SER A 310 -12.07 -1.69 1.96
CA SER A 310 -12.40 -2.02 3.35
C SER A 310 -12.30 -3.52 3.63
N VAL A 311 -12.03 -3.83 4.89
CA VAL A 311 -12.02 -5.19 5.43
C VAL A 311 -13.23 -5.38 6.32
N PHE A 312 -13.95 -6.48 6.12
CA PHE A 312 -15.02 -6.90 7.01
C PHE A 312 -14.65 -8.21 7.69
N ASN A 313 -15.32 -8.51 8.79
CA ASN A 313 -15.11 -9.75 9.50
C ASN A 313 -16.41 -10.35 10.00
N TYR A 314 -16.34 -11.65 10.24
CA TYR A 314 -17.43 -12.48 10.70
C TYR A 314 -18.06 -11.92 12.00
N LYS A 315 -17.23 -11.50 12.95
CA LYS A 315 -17.67 -10.99 14.26
C LYS A 315 -18.50 -9.71 14.11
N SER A 316 -18.10 -8.78 13.26
CA SER A 316 -18.85 -7.57 12.97
C SER A 316 -20.22 -7.88 12.37
N VAL A 317 -20.34 -8.87 11.47
CA VAL A 317 -21.66 -9.33 10.99
C VAL A 317 -22.52 -9.87 12.14
N GLN A 318 -21.92 -10.64 13.06
CA GLN A 318 -22.68 -11.20 14.19
C GLN A 318 -23.09 -10.13 15.19
N GLU A 319 -22.23 -9.15 15.45
CA GLU A 319 -22.53 -7.99 16.30
C GLU A 319 -23.73 -7.21 15.74
N ILE A 320 -23.71 -6.90 14.44
CA ILE A 320 -24.83 -6.25 13.75
C ILE A 320 -26.12 -7.06 13.92
N ARG A 321 -26.02 -8.39 13.79
CA ARG A 321 -27.18 -9.27 13.90
C ARG A 321 -27.77 -9.30 15.31
N SER A 322 -26.95 -9.21 16.36
CA SER A 322 -27.38 -9.33 17.76
C SER A 322 -27.69 -8.00 18.45
N ASN A 323 -27.11 -6.90 17.98
CA ASN A 323 -27.20 -5.61 18.67
C ASN A 323 -28.45 -4.83 18.19
N GLU A 324 -29.19 -4.28 19.15
CA GLU A 324 -30.43 -3.52 18.92
C GLU A 324 -30.15 -2.13 18.33
N ILE A 325 -28.94 -1.59 18.51
CA ILE A 325 -28.52 -0.30 17.92
C ILE A 325 -28.74 -0.29 16.40
N TYR A 326 -28.59 -1.43 15.73
CA TYR A 326 -28.76 -1.53 14.29
C TYR A 326 -30.22 -1.72 13.82
N ASP A 327 -31.20 -1.81 14.72
CA ASP A 327 -32.61 -1.95 14.32
C ASP A 327 -33.14 -0.68 13.64
N ASP A 328 -32.62 0.49 14.00
CA ASP A 328 -32.97 1.79 13.40
C ASP A 328 -32.36 2.00 12.00
N TYR A 329 -31.48 1.09 11.56
CA TYR A 329 -30.74 1.19 10.30
C TYR A 329 -31.50 0.57 9.12
N GLU A 330 -32.77 0.20 9.31
CA GLU A 330 -33.66 -0.45 8.34
C GLU A 330 -33.04 -1.70 7.68
N ILE A 331 -32.18 -2.41 8.41
CA ILE A 331 -31.54 -3.62 7.91
C ILE A 331 -32.46 -4.83 8.08
N ASN A 332 -32.38 -5.75 7.13
CA ASN A 332 -32.99 -7.07 7.24
C ASN A 332 -31.98 -8.03 7.88
N LYS A 333 -32.07 -8.23 9.20
CA LYS A 333 -31.20 -9.15 9.96
C LYS A 333 -31.32 -10.62 9.50
N GLN A 334 -32.42 -11.02 8.86
CA GLN A 334 -32.59 -12.37 8.31
C GLN A 334 -31.69 -12.63 7.10
N LYS A 335 -31.27 -11.57 6.40
CA LYS A 335 -30.30 -11.63 5.28
C LYS A 335 -28.84 -11.68 5.73
N LEU A 336 -28.57 -11.53 7.02
CA LEU A 336 -27.21 -11.64 7.57
C LEU A 336 -26.86 -13.11 7.85
N PRO A 337 -25.69 -13.60 7.39
CA PRO A 337 -25.28 -14.97 7.63
C PRO A 337 -25.21 -15.34 9.12
N LYS A 338 -25.46 -16.61 9.42
CA LYS A 338 -25.50 -17.15 10.78
C LYS A 338 -24.10 -17.47 11.30
N LYS A 339 -23.99 -17.52 12.64
CA LYS A 339 -22.76 -17.92 13.33
C LYS A 339 -22.16 -19.23 12.82
N PHE A 340 -20.83 -19.27 12.71
CA PHE A 340 -20.11 -20.47 12.34
C PHE A 340 -20.39 -21.65 13.29
N TYR A 341 -20.41 -22.87 12.75
CA TYR A 341 -20.74 -24.08 13.52
C TYR A 341 -19.85 -24.31 14.76
N ARG A 342 -18.53 -24.16 14.62
CA ARG A 342 -17.57 -24.29 15.74
C ARG A 342 -17.17 -22.93 16.29
N ILE A 343 -17.08 -22.85 17.61
CA ILE A 343 -16.51 -21.72 18.34
C ILE A 343 -15.03 -21.60 17.98
N GLY A 344 -14.55 -20.37 17.84
CA GLY A 344 -13.18 -20.06 17.46
C GLY A 344 -12.90 -20.10 15.96
N THR A 345 -13.89 -20.43 15.11
CA THR A 345 -13.75 -20.14 13.67
C THR A 345 -13.93 -18.65 13.43
N ASP A 346 -13.06 -18.05 12.62
CA ASP A 346 -13.15 -16.66 12.20
C ASP A 346 -12.96 -16.54 10.68
N LEU A 347 -13.45 -15.43 10.13
CA LEU A 347 -13.25 -15.07 8.72
C LEU A 347 -13.15 -13.55 8.62
N THR A 348 -12.07 -13.07 8.01
CA THR A 348 -11.95 -11.70 7.50
C THR A 348 -11.98 -11.76 5.97
N TRP A 349 -12.50 -10.72 5.32
CA TRP A 349 -12.46 -10.61 3.85
C TRP A 349 -12.59 -9.16 3.40
N SER A 350 -12.10 -8.88 2.19
CA SER A 350 -12.34 -7.60 1.52
C SER A 350 -13.77 -7.53 1.00
N ASN A 351 -14.56 -6.57 1.48
CA ASN A 351 -15.94 -6.35 1.01
C ASN A 351 -16.09 -5.13 0.10
N LYS A 352 -15.04 -4.31 -0.03
CA LYS A 352 -14.99 -3.20 -1.00
C LYS A 352 -13.76 -3.29 -1.90
N GLY A 353 -13.98 -3.25 -3.22
CA GLY A 353 -12.90 -3.17 -4.20
C GLY A 353 -12.40 -1.74 -4.31
N GLY A 354 -11.08 -1.53 -4.25
CA GLY A 354 -10.48 -0.21 -4.42
C GLY A 354 -9.89 -0.03 -5.82
N TYR A 355 -10.22 1.06 -6.49
CA TYR A 355 -9.80 1.36 -7.88
C TYR A 355 -8.63 2.36 -7.97
N GLY A 356 -8.09 2.55 -9.19
CA GLY A 356 -7.01 3.50 -9.46
C GLY A 356 -7.37 4.97 -9.24
N PHE A 357 -6.34 5.81 -9.06
CA PHE A 357 -6.46 7.24 -8.76
C PHE A 357 -6.31 8.14 -9.99
N ILE A 358 -6.10 7.57 -11.18
CA ILE A 358 -6.01 8.29 -12.45
C ILE A 358 -6.99 7.72 -13.46
N ASP A 359 -7.41 8.53 -14.44
CA ASP A 359 -8.46 8.20 -15.38
C ASP A 359 -8.14 6.90 -16.17
N GLU A 360 -6.87 6.68 -16.53
CA GLU A 360 -6.39 5.55 -17.33
C GLU A 360 -6.58 4.16 -16.67
N ILE A 361 -6.64 4.12 -15.33
CA ILE A 361 -6.78 2.88 -14.56
C ILE A 361 -7.90 3.00 -13.52
N SER A 362 -8.81 3.94 -13.73
CA SER A 362 -9.95 4.22 -12.84
C SER A 362 -10.95 3.05 -12.75
N ASP A 363 -10.89 2.11 -13.68
CA ASP A 363 -11.66 0.86 -13.75
C ASP A 363 -10.85 -0.37 -13.30
N GLN A 364 -9.59 -0.20 -12.88
CA GLN A 364 -8.72 -1.31 -12.45
C GLN A 364 -8.62 -1.38 -10.93
N LEU A 365 -8.82 -2.59 -10.39
CA LEU A 365 -8.70 -2.85 -8.96
C LEU A 365 -7.23 -2.87 -8.52
N LEU A 366 -6.87 -2.00 -7.58
CA LEU A 366 -5.49 -1.86 -7.09
C LEU A 366 -4.99 -3.05 -6.29
N GLU A 367 -5.88 -3.90 -5.78
CA GLU A 367 -5.50 -5.18 -5.20
C GLU A 367 -4.81 -6.08 -6.25
N TYR A 368 -5.32 -6.06 -7.48
CA TYR A 368 -4.81 -6.89 -8.58
C TYR A 368 -3.80 -6.16 -9.46
N LYS A 369 -3.82 -4.82 -9.47
CA LYS A 369 -2.90 -3.99 -10.26
C LYS A 369 -1.56 -3.82 -9.57
N ILE A 370 -0.49 -4.18 -10.30
CA ILE A 370 0.88 -3.93 -9.83
C ILE A 370 1.32 -2.53 -10.21
N ILE A 371 1.65 -1.74 -9.20
CA ILE A 371 2.35 -0.46 -9.35
C ILE A 371 3.82 -0.72 -9.05
N GLY A 372 4.69 -0.48 -10.03
CA GLY A 372 6.11 -0.78 -9.93
C GLY A 372 6.87 0.26 -9.12
N ALA A 373 7.92 -0.15 -8.42
CA ALA A 373 8.92 0.79 -7.94
C ALA A 373 9.66 1.44 -9.13
N ASP A 374 10.14 2.67 -8.97
CA ASP A 374 10.94 3.34 -10.00
C ASP A 374 12.32 2.71 -10.13
N PHE A 375 12.93 2.33 -9.01
CA PHE A 375 14.13 1.51 -8.98
C PHE A 375 14.16 0.61 -7.75
N ARG A 376 15.10 -0.34 -7.73
CA ARG A 376 15.26 -1.30 -6.64
C ARG A 376 16.64 -1.23 -6.02
N VAL A 377 16.68 -1.54 -4.74
CA VAL A 377 17.91 -1.71 -3.97
C VAL A 377 17.87 -3.11 -3.35
N GLU A 378 18.81 -3.95 -3.77
CA GLU A 378 19.00 -5.25 -3.17
C GLU A 378 19.63 -5.06 -1.79
N TYR A 379 18.88 -5.36 -0.74
CA TYR A 379 19.33 -5.17 0.63
C TYR A 379 18.87 -6.33 1.49
N PHE A 380 19.83 -7.02 2.11
CA PHE A 380 19.56 -8.10 3.06
C PHE A 380 19.44 -7.50 4.46
N PRO A 381 18.26 -7.55 5.10
CA PRO A 381 17.97 -6.76 6.30
C PRO A 381 18.57 -7.31 7.59
N TYR A 382 19.62 -8.14 7.53
CA TYR A 382 20.10 -8.82 8.74
C TYR A 382 21.61 -8.92 8.84
N ASN A 383 22.15 -8.20 9.82
CA ASN A 383 23.50 -8.39 10.33
C ASN A 383 23.46 -8.25 11.86
N ASP A 384 23.56 -9.38 12.56
CA ASP A 384 23.60 -9.47 14.03
C ASP A 384 24.69 -8.60 14.68
N SER A 385 25.69 -8.20 13.89
CA SER A 385 26.86 -7.46 14.37
C SER A 385 26.63 -5.95 14.50
N ILE A 386 25.49 -5.41 14.06
CA ILE A 386 25.19 -3.97 14.09
C ILE A 386 23.77 -3.68 14.58
N SER A 387 23.58 -2.53 15.22
CA SER A 387 22.28 -2.16 15.80
C SER A 387 21.22 -1.94 14.72
N VAL A 388 19.93 -2.11 15.08
CA VAL A 388 18.78 -1.88 14.17
C VAL A 388 18.81 -0.47 13.55
N GLU A 389 19.26 0.52 14.32
CA GLU A 389 19.38 1.90 13.86
C GLU A 389 20.52 2.07 12.84
N GLN A 390 21.68 1.45 13.08
CA GLN A 390 22.79 1.44 12.12
C GLN A 390 22.43 0.73 10.82
N GLN A 391 21.72 -0.39 10.90
CA GLN A 391 21.19 -1.08 9.72
C GLN A 391 20.25 -0.19 8.92
N ARG A 392 19.41 0.60 9.60
CA ARG A 392 18.49 1.54 8.95
C ARG A 392 19.24 2.65 8.21
N PHE A 393 20.23 3.29 8.85
CA PHE A 393 21.04 4.31 8.20
C PHE A 393 21.84 3.75 7.02
N SER A 394 22.43 2.57 7.17
CA SER A 394 23.16 1.91 6.08
C SER A 394 22.28 1.65 4.86
N LEU A 395 21.01 1.27 5.06
CA LEU A 395 20.07 1.14 3.95
C LEU A 395 19.81 2.48 3.28
N TYR A 396 19.57 3.54 4.06
CA TYR A 396 19.27 4.86 3.51
C TYR A 396 20.43 5.39 2.66
N ASP A 397 21.67 5.18 3.11
CA ASP A 397 22.87 5.50 2.36
C ASP A 397 22.94 4.72 1.05
N GLU A 398 22.63 3.42 1.07
CA GLU A 398 22.63 2.58 -0.14
C GLU A 398 21.53 3.01 -1.13
N VAL A 399 20.35 3.40 -0.65
CA VAL A 399 19.26 3.96 -1.45
C VAL A 399 19.71 5.25 -2.16
N LEU A 400 20.29 6.18 -1.41
CA LEU A 400 20.76 7.46 -1.95
C LEU A 400 21.93 7.29 -2.91
N LYS A 401 22.84 6.36 -2.62
CA LYS A 401 23.95 6.01 -3.50
C LYS A 401 23.42 5.43 -4.81
N ARG A 402 22.50 4.47 -4.74
CA ARG A 402 21.92 3.83 -5.92
C ARG A 402 21.18 4.84 -6.81
N GLU A 403 20.45 5.76 -6.21
CA GLU A 403 19.79 6.84 -6.93
C GLU A 403 20.80 7.72 -7.69
N LYS A 404 21.90 8.12 -7.03
CA LYS A 404 22.95 8.94 -7.67
C LYS A 404 23.62 8.23 -8.84
N GLU A 405 23.93 6.94 -8.67
CA GLU A 405 24.50 6.10 -9.73
C GLU A 405 23.59 6.03 -10.96
N LEU A 406 22.28 5.84 -10.74
CA LEU A 406 21.30 5.76 -11.83
C LEU A 406 21.18 7.08 -12.60
N LEU A 407 21.15 8.20 -11.87
CA LEU A 407 20.92 9.52 -12.45
C LEU A 407 22.20 10.25 -12.88
N GLY A 408 23.38 9.61 -12.75
CA GLY A 408 24.64 10.16 -13.24
C GLY A 408 25.10 11.42 -12.49
N ASN A 409 24.65 11.62 -11.25
CA ASN A 409 25.04 12.76 -10.41
C ASN A 409 26.48 12.66 -9.87
N ASP A 410 27.22 11.60 -10.21
CA ASP A 410 28.65 11.45 -9.94
C ASP A 410 29.50 12.20 -10.98
N THR A 411 29.47 13.53 -10.92
CA THR A 411 30.67 14.30 -11.26
C THR A 411 31.13 15.02 -10.01
N LYS A 412 32.27 14.55 -9.46
CA LYS A 412 33.03 15.02 -8.28
C LYS A 412 32.81 14.23 -6.99
N SER A 413 33.14 12.95 -6.98
CA SER A 413 33.98 12.37 -5.91
C SER A 413 34.27 10.92 -6.25
N SER A 414 35.50 10.61 -6.66
CA SER A 414 36.21 9.33 -6.40
C SER A 414 37.33 9.12 -7.43
N SER A 415 38.47 9.77 -7.24
CA SER A 415 39.77 9.15 -7.51
C SER A 415 40.87 9.93 -6.78
N SER A 416 41.02 9.67 -5.49
CA SER A 416 42.28 9.93 -4.80
C SER A 416 42.59 8.72 -3.93
N TYR A 417 43.28 7.73 -4.51
CA TYR A 417 44.32 6.95 -3.81
C TYR A 417 45.22 6.23 -4.85
N ILE A 418 46.46 6.73 -4.90
CA ILE A 418 47.78 6.07 -5.08
C ILE A 418 48.39 5.83 -6.49
N SER A 419 49.47 6.60 -6.72
CA SER A 419 50.72 6.37 -7.50
C SER A 419 50.64 6.35 -9.03
N ALA A 420 51.58 6.93 -9.81
CA ALA A 420 52.96 7.33 -9.57
C ALA A 420 53.35 8.55 -10.45
N SER A 421 54.51 9.14 -10.15
CA SER A 421 55.14 10.27 -10.84
C SER A 421 55.34 10.06 -12.34
N ASN A 422 55.13 11.12 -13.13
CA ASN A 422 56.24 11.77 -13.84
C ASN A 422 55.79 13.10 -14.47
N ASN A 423 56.72 14.06 -14.42
CA ASN A 423 56.67 15.36 -15.06
C ASN A 423 56.37 15.25 -16.56
N ASP A 424 55.45 16.05 -17.09
CA ASP A 424 55.83 17.01 -18.13
C ASP A 424 54.76 18.09 -18.37
N SER A 425 55.20 19.15 -19.01
CA SER A 425 54.68 20.50 -19.02
C SER A 425 53.63 20.74 -20.11
N THR A 426 52.78 21.75 -19.87
CA THR A 426 52.15 22.62 -20.87
C THR A 426 51.23 22.02 -21.94
N SER A 427 49.91 22.13 -21.72
CA SER A 427 48.99 22.55 -22.77
C SER A 427 47.75 23.24 -22.19
N LYS A 428 47.58 24.54 -22.47
CA LYS A 428 46.32 25.27 -22.29
C LYS A 428 45.29 24.72 -23.28
N LEU A 429 44.42 23.84 -22.83
CA LEU A 429 43.18 23.48 -23.54
C LEU A 429 42.02 24.19 -22.84
N LYS A 430 41.43 25.16 -23.55
CA LYS A 430 40.12 25.72 -23.22
C LYS A 430 39.08 24.61 -23.35
N SER A 431 38.67 24.00 -22.24
CA SER A 431 37.46 23.18 -22.20
C SER A 431 36.28 24.08 -21.87
N ASN A 432 35.48 24.43 -22.89
CA ASN A 432 34.05 24.64 -22.68
C ASN A 432 33.49 23.28 -22.25
N ALA A 433 33.52 22.99 -20.95
CA ALA A 433 32.89 21.81 -20.40
C ALA A 433 31.38 22.06 -20.39
N GLU A 434 30.70 21.62 -21.44
CA GLU A 434 29.26 21.35 -21.37
C GLU A 434 29.02 20.46 -20.16
N THR A 435 28.23 20.95 -19.20
CA THR A 435 27.76 20.13 -18.08
C THR A 435 27.12 18.87 -18.66
N PRO A 436 27.48 17.66 -18.16
CA PRO A 436 26.86 16.43 -18.61
C PRO A 436 25.33 16.54 -18.54
N PRO A 437 24.59 15.98 -19.51
CA PRO A 437 23.13 15.98 -19.45
C PRO A 437 22.67 15.29 -18.15
N ILE A 438 21.82 15.98 -17.39
CA ILE A 438 21.22 15.45 -16.16
C ILE A 438 20.27 14.33 -16.58
N LYS A 439 20.49 13.12 -16.08
CA LYS A 439 19.58 12.00 -16.33
C LYS A 439 18.35 12.12 -15.43
N CYS A 440 17.21 11.68 -15.93
CA CYS A 440 15.94 11.64 -15.19
C CYS A 440 15.26 10.28 -15.33
N LEU A 441 14.30 10.00 -14.45
CA LEU A 441 13.35 8.90 -14.69
C LEU A 441 12.44 9.26 -15.86
N SER A 442 11.94 8.27 -16.60
CA SER A 442 11.17 8.47 -17.84
C SER A 442 9.89 9.31 -17.69
N TRP A 443 9.33 9.37 -16.48
CA TRP A 443 8.13 10.15 -16.16
C TRP A 443 8.47 11.55 -15.61
N GLU A 444 9.72 11.80 -15.25
CA GLU A 444 10.16 13.08 -14.70
C GLU A 444 10.29 14.13 -15.79
N VAL A 445 10.17 15.38 -15.36
CA VAL A 445 10.21 16.53 -16.25
C VAL A 445 11.48 17.35 -16.08
N GLU A 446 12.10 17.73 -17.20
CA GLU A 446 13.11 18.78 -17.24
C GLU A 446 12.44 20.17 -17.38
N THR A 447 12.57 20.99 -16.34
CA THR A 447 11.97 22.34 -16.30
C THR A 447 12.91 23.43 -16.81
N ASN A 448 14.20 23.16 -16.96
CA ASN A 448 15.21 24.19 -17.22
C ASN A 448 15.45 24.53 -18.70
N ASN A 449 14.83 23.82 -19.66
CA ASN A 449 15.07 24.05 -21.11
C ASN A 449 13.80 24.02 -22.00
N THR A 450 12.59 23.90 -21.45
CA THR A 450 11.35 23.65 -22.22
C THR A 450 10.54 24.91 -22.57
N GLN A 451 11.14 26.11 -22.52
CA GLN A 451 10.51 27.36 -23.00
C GLN A 451 10.42 27.43 -24.54
N THR A 452 9.75 26.48 -25.17
CA THR A 452 9.08 26.72 -26.46
C THR A 452 7.58 26.90 -26.16
N PRO A 453 7.01 28.10 -26.40
CA PRO A 453 5.66 28.48 -25.97
C PRO A 453 4.50 27.56 -26.40
N ASN A 454 4.71 26.70 -27.40
CA ASN A 454 3.65 25.89 -28.01
C ASN A 454 3.50 24.48 -27.41
N ASN A 455 4.40 24.07 -26.51
CA ASN A 455 4.38 22.70 -25.97
C ASN A 455 3.88 22.65 -24.51
N CYS A 456 4.09 23.68 -23.70
CA CYS A 456 3.56 23.75 -22.33
C CYS A 456 2.02 23.62 -22.33
N LYS A 457 1.50 22.43 -22.03
CA LYS A 457 0.08 22.25 -21.73
C LYS A 457 -0.21 23.02 -20.44
N GLY A 458 -1.17 23.95 -20.49
CA GLY A 458 -1.67 24.59 -19.27
C GLY A 458 -2.19 23.54 -18.29
N CYS A 459 -2.19 23.85 -16.99
CA CYS A 459 -2.63 22.95 -15.92
C CYS A 459 -3.99 22.31 -16.24
N LEU A 460 -3.96 21.06 -16.70
CA LEU A 460 -5.14 20.26 -16.94
C LEU A 460 -5.37 19.44 -15.67
N ARG A 461 -6.57 19.57 -15.12
CA ARG A 461 -6.95 19.03 -13.81
C ARG A 461 -6.72 17.51 -13.65
N ASN A 462 -6.63 16.80 -14.78
CA ASN A 462 -6.50 15.35 -14.85
C ASN A 462 -5.18 14.91 -15.53
N ASP A 463 -4.28 15.85 -15.84
CA ASP A 463 -2.98 15.54 -16.43
C ASP A 463 -1.90 15.75 -15.35
N PRO A 464 -1.40 14.68 -14.70
CA PRO A 464 -0.37 14.79 -13.66
C PRO A 464 0.92 15.43 -14.21
N TYR A 465 1.15 15.37 -15.52
CA TYR A 465 2.29 16.00 -16.19
C TYR A 465 2.09 17.50 -16.43
N SER A 466 0.86 18.01 -16.37
CA SER A 466 0.55 19.43 -16.61
C SER A 466 0.98 20.39 -15.48
N ILE A 467 1.33 19.87 -14.30
CA ILE A 467 1.87 20.66 -13.18
C ILE A 467 3.41 20.71 -13.24
N TYR A 468 4.04 19.69 -13.81
CA TYR A 468 5.49 19.50 -13.74
C TYR A 468 6.22 19.72 -15.08
N GLY A 469 5.52 19.74 -16.23
CA GLY A 469 6.01 20.04 -17.59
C GLY A 469 6.20 18.78 -18.48
N HIS A 470 7.13 18.79 -19.47
CA HIS A 470 7.31 17.66 -20.41
C HIS A 470 8.28 16.56 -19.94
N PRO A 471 7.98 15.27 -20.17
CA PRO A 471 8.86 14.18 -19.77
C PRO A 471 10.25 14.32 -20.39
N CYS A 472 11.30 14.05 -19.61
CA CYS A 472 12.67 13.95 -20.08
C CYS A 472 12.74 12.99 -21.27
N SER A 473 13.38 13.44 -22.33
CA SER A 473 13.21 12.83 -23.64
C SER A 473 13.82 11.44 -23.74
N VAL A 474 13.00 10.39 -23.55
CA VAL A 474 13.03 9.17 -24.38
C VAL A 474 11.73 8.34 -24.23
N ARG A 475 10.92 8.39 -25.28
CA ARG A 475 9.92 7.38 -25.70
C ARG A 475 9.13 6.64 -24.62
N GLY A 476 8.01 7.26 -24.25
CA GLY A 476 6.79 6.53 -23.93
C GLY A 476 5.58 7.45 -23.94
N SER A 477 4.70 7.30 -24.92
CA SER A 477 3.39 7.99 -24.94
C SER A 477 2.44 7.52 -23.82
N SER A 478 2.90 6.65 -22.92
CA SER A 478 2.14 5.93 -21.89
C SER A 478 3.10 5.37 -20.83
N GLU A 479 2.66 5.29 -19.57
CA GLU A 479 3.44 4.77 -18.44
C GLU A 479 4.12 3.41 -18.71
N ALA A 480 3.41 2.48 -19.36
CA ALA A 480 3.94 1.16 -19.71
C ALA A 480 5.19 1.21 -20.61
N LYS A 481 5.30 2.23 -21.47
CA LYS A 481 6.47 2.40 -22.36
C LYS A 481 7.65 3.04 -21.63
N GLY A 482 7.39 3.80 -20.57
CA GLY A 482 8.39 4.38 -19.68
C GLY A 482 9.05 3.37 -18.74
N ARG A 483 8.54 2.14 -18.63
CA ARG A 483 9.10 1.11 -17.74
C ARG A 483 9.82 -0.01 -18.48
N TYR A 484 10.80 -0.61 -17.80
CA TYR A 484 11.40 -1.90 -18.20
C TYR A 484 10.41 -3.05 -17.93
N SER A 485 10.70 -4.25 -18.44
CA SER A 485 9.88 -5.45 -18.23
C SER A 485 9.68 -5.79 -16.75
N ASN A 486 10.71 -5.55 -15.92
CA ASN A 486 10.66 -5.73 -14.46
C ASN A 486 9.87 -4.61 -13.73
N GLY A 487 9.29 -3.65 -14.46
CA GLY A 487 8.49 -2.56 -13.90
C GLY A 487 9.28 -1.37 -13.36
N THR A 488 10.62 -1.39 -13.38
CA THR A 488 11.43 -0.21 -13.02
C THR A 488 11.33 0.87 -14.10
N ALA A 489 11.45 2.14 -13.71
CA ALA A 489 11.42 3.27 -14.63
C ALA A 489 12.66 3.27 -15.52
N LYS A 490 12.50 3.61 -16.79
CA LYS A 490 13.61 3.86 -17.71
C LYS A 490 14.30 5.17 -17.35
N ILE A 491 15.59 5.24 -17.64
CA ILE A 491 16.40 6.45 -17.46
C ILE A 491 16.57 7.12 -18.81
N GLY A 492 16.31 8.42 -18.86
CA GLY A 492 16.47 9.27 -20.04
C GLY A 492 17.60 10.26 -19.91
#